data_AF-A0A937VFA9-F1
#
_entry.id   AF-A0A937VFA9-F1
#
_cell.length_a   1.000
_cell.length_b   1.000
_cell.length_c   1.000
_cell.angle_alpha   90.00
_cell.angle_beta   90.00
_cell.angle_gamma   90.00
#
_symmetry.space_group_name_H-M   'P 1'
#
loop_
_entity.id
_entity.type
_entity.pdbx_description
1 polymer ?
#
loop_
_entity_poly.entity_id
_entity_poly.type
_entity_poly.pdbx_seq_one_letter_code
_entity_poly.pdbx_strand_id
1 'polypeptide(L)' 'SIHHGGGVGIGYSLHAGQVIVADGTPEAARRIERVLTYDPGTAILRHADAGYAEAIDAAKRHGVKVPMMEH' A
#
# COMPACT_ATOMS: atom_id res chain seq x y z
N SER A 1 1.94 -9.93 7.98
CA SER A 1 1.36 -10.12 9.34
C SER A 1 0.32 -9.04 9.60
N ILE A 2 -0.62 -9.29 10.51
CA ILE A 2 -1.63 -8.31 10.96
C ILE A 2 -1.64 -8.36 12.48
N HIS A 3 -1.44 -7.21 13.12
CA HIS A 3 -1.32 -7.11 14.57
C HIS A 3 -2.26 -6.05 15.14
N HIS A 4 -2.62 -6.23 16.40
CA HIS A 4 -3.41 -5.29 17.19
C HIS A 4 -2.57 -4.69 18.33
N GLY A 5 -2.66 -3.37 18.52
CA GLY A 5 -2.11 -2.65 19.65
C GLY A 5 -0.60 -2.43 19.67
N GLY A 6 0.11 -2.66 18.55
CA GLY A 6 1.54 -2.36 18.51
C GLY A 6 1.81 -0.86 18.71
N GLY A 7 2.84 -0.55 19.50
CA GLY A 7 3.24 0.80 19.90
C GLY A 7 2.35 1.43 20.97
N VAL A 8 1.03 1.44 20.76
CA VAL A 8 0.07 2.24 21.54
C VAL A 8 -0.84 1.44 22.50
N GLY A 9 -0.68 0.11 22.54
CA GLY A 9 -1.44 -0.76 23.43
C GLY A 9 -2.75 -1.29 22.86
N ILE A 10 -3.31 -2.29 23.54
CA ILE A 10 -4.54 -3.01 23.14
C ILE A 10 -5.69 -2.01 22.99
N GLY A 11 -6.33 -2.00 21.83
CA GLY A 11 -7.53 -1.21 21.52
C GLY A 11 -7.27 0.04 20.68
N TYR A 12 -6.01 0.44 20.52
CA TYR A 12 -5.67 1.76 19.93
C TYR A 12 -5.06 1.70 18.53
N SER A 13 -4.63 0.54 18.04
CA SER A 13 -4.10 0.41 16.69
C SER A 13 -4.37 -0.95 16.06
N LEU A 14 -4.59 -0.93 14.75
CA LEU A 14 -4.51 -2.08 13.87
C LEU A 14 -3.48 -1.75 12.79
N HIS A 15 -2.52 -2.63 12.56
CA HIS A 15 -1.50 -2.45 11.52
C HIS A 15 -1.11 -3.77 10.88
N ALA A 16 -0.61 -3.67 9.65
CA ALA A 16 -0.14 -4.79 8.88
C ALA A 16 1.32 -4.57 8.48
N GLY A 17 2.09 -5.66 8.43
CA GLY A 17 3.45 -5.68 7.93
C GLY A 17 3.58 -6.69 6.79
N GLN A 18 4.44 -6.39 5.82
CA GLN A 18 4.68 -7.25 4.67
C GLN A 18 6.17 -7.58 4.53
N VAL A 19 6.49 -8.82 4.14
CA VAL A 19 7.84 -9.28 3.81
C VAL A 19 7.77 -10.09 2.53
N ILE A 20 8.75 -9.90 1.64
CA ILE A 20 8.94 -10.72 0.45
C ILE A 20 10.42 -11.01 0.26
N VAL A 21 10.74 -12.24 -0.18
CA VAL A 21 12.11 -12.70 -0.41
C VAL A 21 12.47 -12.57 -1.88
N ALA A 22 13.64 -11.99 -2.15
CA ALA A 22 14.28 -11.99 -3.46
C ALA A 22 15.30 -13.13 -3.54
N ASP A 23 14.83 -14.33 -3.94
CA ASP A 23 15.65 -15.55 -4.04
C ASP A 23 16.31 -15.75 -5.42
N GLY A 24 16.17 -14.77 -6.33
CA GLY A 24 16.72 -14.82 -7.69
C GLY A 24 15.87 -15.58 -8.72
N THR A 25 14.72 -16.16 -8.31
CA THR A 25 13.84 -16.88 -9.25
C THR A 25 12.96 -15.94 -10.09
N PRO A 26 12.57 -16.33 -11.32
CA PRO A 26 11.57 -15.60 -12.10
C PRO A 26 10.21 -15.48 -11.39
N GLU A 27 9.86 -16.45 -10.56
CA GLU A 27 8.65 -16.44 -9.73
C GLU A 27 8.72 -15.36 -8.64
N ALA A 28 9.87 -15.22 -7.98
CA ALA A 28 10.09 -14.14 -7.02
C ALA A 28 10.04 -12.77 -7.71
N ALA A 29 10.65 -12.62 -8.88
CA ALA A 29 10.58 -11.36 -9.63
C ALA A 29 9.13 -10.91 -9.90
N ARG A 30 8.26 -11.81 -10.35
CA ARG A 30 6.82 -11.51 -10.55
C ARG A 30 6.10 -11.14 -9.27
N ARG A 31 6.43 -11.79 -8.14
CA ARG A 31 5.80 -11.49 -6.84
C ARG A 31 6.30 -10.14 -6.30
N ILE A 32 7.58 -9.83 -6.46
CA ILE A 32 8.21 -8.58 -6.01
C ILE A 32 7.61 -7.39 -6.75
N GLU A 33 7.50 -7.48 -8.09
CA GLU A 33 6.89 -6.42 -8.89
C GLU A 33 5.49 -6.06 -8.37
N ARG A 34 4.67 -7.07 -8.08
CA ARG A 34 3.33 -6.84 -7.51
C ARG A 34 3.39 -6.30 -6.09
N VAL A 35 4.10 -6.98 -5.19
CA VAL A 35 4.11 -6.60 -3.75
C VAL A 35 4.64 -5.19 -3.56
N LEU A 36 5.75 -4.85 -4.22
CA LEU A 36 6.36 -3.51 -4.09
C LEU A 36 5.63 -2.42 -4.88
N THR A 37 4.71 -2.78 -5.78
CA THR A 37 3.80 -1.81 -6.40
C THR A 37 2.56 -1.57 -5.53
N TYR A 38 1.92 -2.64 -5.05
CA TYR A 38 0.62 -2.53 -4.39
C TYR A 38 0.72 -2.14 -2.92
N ASP A 39 1.76 -2.56 -2.18
CA ASP A 39 1.93 -2.19 -0.76
C ASP A 39 1.99 -0.66 -0.58
N PRO A 40 2.92 0.08 -1.23
CA PRO A 40 2.88 1.55 -1.19
C PRO A 40 1.68 2.13 -1.95
N GLY A 41 1.20 1.46 -3.01
CA GLY A 41 -0.01 1.86 -3.74
C GLY A 41 -1.24 1.98 -2.84
N THR A 42 -1.38 1.10 -1.84
CA THR A 42 -2.47 1.19 -0.86
C THR A 42 -2.38 2.44 0.03
N ALA A 43 -1.17 2.90 0.36
CA ALA A 43 -1.00 4.14 1.10
C ALA A 43 -1.41 5.36 0.26
N ILE A 44 -1.03 5.40 -1.03
CA ILE A 44 -1.48 6.44 -1.96
C ILE A 44 -3.02 6.42 -2.05
N LEU A 45 -3.62 5.25 -2.29
CA LEU A 45 -5.06 5.08 -2.37
C LEU A 45 -5.78 5.60 -1.11
N ARG A 46 -5.31 5.18 0.08
CA ARG A 46 -5.88 5.59 1.38
C ARG A 46 -5.86 7.11 1.55
N HIS A 47 -4.74 7.77 1.24
CA HIS A 47 -4.64 9.22 1.43
C HIS A 47 -5.36 10.00 0.34
N ALA A 48 -5.44 9.49 -0.88
CA ALA A 48 -6.25 10.08 -1.94
C ALA A 48 -7.75 10.04 -1.58
N ASP A 49 -8.23 8.89 -1.08
CA ASP A 49 -9.60 8.73 -0.57
C ASP A 49 -9.92 9.70 0.59
N ALA A 50 -8.95 9.96 1.46
CA ALA A 50 -9.06 10.95 2.53
C ALA A 50 -8.98 12.43 2.05
N GLY A 51 -8.81 12.68 0.74
CA GLY A 51 -8.83 14.01 0.13
C GLY A 51 -7.50 14.76 0.10
N TYR A 52 -6.37 14.09 0.34
CA TYR A 52 -5.05 14.76 0.31
C TYR A 52 -4.60 15.03 -1.13
N ALA A 53 -4.44 16.31 -1.48
CA ALA A 53 -4.04 16.74 -2.83
C ALA A 53 -2.73 16.08 -3.32
N GLU A 54 -1.73 15.98 -2.45
CA GLU A 54 -0.44 15.33 -2.78
C GLU A 54 -0.61 13.84 -3.15
N ALA A 55 -1.52 13.13 -2.48
CA ALA A 55 -1.80 11.74 -2.76
C ALA A 55 -2.62 11.57 -4.04
N ILE A 56 -3.55 12.48 -4.32
CA ILE A 56 -4.30 12.54 -5.58
C ILE A 56 -3.33 12.75 -6.76
N ASP A 57 -2.36 13.66 -6.60
CA ASP A 57 -1.34 13.90 -7.62
C ASP A 57 -0.38 12.71 -7.76
N ALA A 58 0.00 12.06 -6.64
CA ALA A 58 0.77 10.82 -6.68
C ALA A 58 0.01 9.70 -7.41
N ALA A 59 -1.30 9.55 -7.17
CA ALA A 59 -2.13 8.56 -7.85
C ALA A 59 -2.13 8.77 -9.37
N LYS A 60 -2.30 10.01 -9.82
CA LYS A 60 -2.22 10.38 -11.25
C LYS A 60 -0.82 10.11 -11.83
N ARG A 61 0.24 10.56 -11.14
CA ARG A 61 1.64 10.39 -11.60
C ARG A 61 2.06 8.93 -11.74
N HIS A 62 1.58 8.07 -10.84
CA HIS A 62 1.97 6.65 -10.79
C HIS A 62 0.92 5.70 -11.38
N GLY A 63 -0.19 6.22 -11.93
CA GLY A 63 -1.24 5.41 -12.52
C GLY A 63 -1.99 4.52 -11.51
N VAL A 64 -2.06 4.93 -10.25
CA VAL A 64 -2.84 4.23 -9.22
C VAL A 64 -4.32 4.50 -9.49
N LYS A 65 -5.07 3.43 -9.77
CA LYS A 65 -6.51 3.52 -10.02
C LYS A 65 -7.26 3.78 -8.72
N VAL A 66 -7.99 4.89 -8.67
CA VAL A 66 -8.87 5.24 -7.56
C VAL A 66 -10.31 5.32 -8.11
N PRO A 67 -11.11 4.24 -8.02
CA PRO A 67 -12.38 4.15 -8.76
C PRO A 67 -13.36 5.28 -8.47
N MET A 68 -13.38 5.81 -7.24
CA MET A 68 -14.29 6.89 -6.84
C MET A 68 -13.88 8.27 -7.36
N MET A 69 -12.68 8.40 -7.94
CA MET A 69 -12.17 9.65 -8.51
C MET A 69 -12.18 9.66 -10.04
N GLU A 70 -12.51 8.54 -10.68
CA GLU A 70 -12.67 8.47 -12.12
C GLU A 70 -14.07 9.01 -12.48
N HIS A 71 -14.10 10.13 -13.21
CA HIS A 71 -15.27 10.66 -13.92
C HIS A 71 -14.98 10.67 -15.42
#